data_AF-A0A7V5HNF6-F1
#
_entry.id   AF-A0A7V5HNF6-F1
#
_cell.length_a   1.000
_cell.length_b   1.000
_cell.length_c   1.000
_cell.angle_alpha   90.00
_cell.angle_beta   90.00
_cell.angle_gamma   90.00
#
_symmetry.space_group_name_H-M   'P 1'
#
loop_
_entity.id
_entity.type
_entity.pdbx_description
1 polymer ?
#
loop_
_entity_poly.entity_id
_entity_poly.type
_entity_poly.pdbx_seq_one_letter_code
_entity_poly.pdbx_strand_id
1 'polypeptide(L)'
;MKNFKNMLLLVLIFFALSCKELVAQEMPCAVPPFLANVVTPNIFILMDNSGSMGEPAYDPDATYDPNRVYYGYFDPFSSYYYSSDNKWHKSPNAPDYNTYWPGNLLNFLTMSRADVLRKVLVGGKAQSRTIQGNFHTLISQGRSDYWRYFNIGGVSYSAHIEGQGNNSAQLLSLYRMGNKIIYRARVQVEVDTGTDRGILQRLADRDRDGNWDEGAPRFWLFIFNNKGDHDESWYDNDGGHVASYFVENTSLNDLVNAVENTKFETWTPLAESYYELCNYYRQTSPVFYHNDYRTGGHWDPMYDKNFGDVTTVWCRKSFVLLITDGESTMDRDPELLTIGDYDNDGNEPGNYPSYGSDYLDDVALWSHVNDLRSDIPGLQNLTLYTVFAFGHGSQLLQDAAKNG
;
A
#
# COMPACT_ATOMS: atom_id res chain seq x y z
N MET A 1 -23.80 72.05 12.14
CA MET A 1 -24.27 71.16 11.04
C MET A 1 -23.21 70.75 10.01
N LYS A 2 -22.00 71.35 9.96
CA LYS A 2 -20.94 70.94 8.99
C LYS A 2 -20.12 69.69 9.40
N ASN A 3 -20.05 69.35 10.69
CA ASN A 3 -19.19 68.25 11.17
C ASN A 3 -19.87 66.86 11.16
N PHE A 4 -21.19 66.79 11.03
CA PHE A 4 -21.91 65.50 11.01
C PHE A 4 -21.86 64.82 9.62
N LYS A 5 -21.76 65.61 8.54
CA LYS A 5 -21.62 65.07 7.17
C LYS A 5 -20.27 64.40 6.92
N ASN A 6 -19.20 64.93 7.50
CA ASN A 6 -17.86 64.35 7.33
C ASN A 6 -17.67 63.07 8.14
N MET A 7 -18.34 62.94 9.28
CA MET A 7 -18.29 61.73 10.11
C MET A 7 -19.07 60.56 9.47
N LEU A 8 -20.21 60.85 8.82
CA LEU A 8 -20.96 59.83 8.06
C LEU A 8 -20.18 59.33 6.83
N LEU A 9 -19.45 60.22 6.16
CA LEU A 9 -18.63 59.89 4.99
C LEU A 9 -17.44 58.99 5.36
N LEU A 10 -16.81 59.23 6.53
CA LEU A 10 -15.70 58.42 7.03
C LEU A 10 -16.14 57.01 7.47
N VAL A 11 -17.34 56.85 8.03
CA VAL A 11 -17.89 55.53 8.40
C VAL A 11 -18.29 54.72 7.17
N LEU A 12 -18.83 55.37 6.12
CA LEU A 12 -19.13 54.72 4.84
C LEU A 12 -17.88 54.29 4.07
N ILE A 13 -16.79 55.06 4.14
CA ILE A 13 -15.49 54.68 3.54
C ILE A 13 -14.85 53.50 4.31
N PHE A 14 -14.99 53.46 5.64
CA PHE A 14 -14.49 52.33 6.44
C PHE A 14 -15.29 51.04 6.21
N PHE A 15 -16.60 51.11 6.00
CA PHE A 15 -17.42 49.94 5.62
C PHE A 15 -17.17 49.48 4.18
N ALA A 16 -16.86 50.40 3.26
CA ALA A 16 -16.48 50.06 1.89
C ALA A 16 -15.08 49.42 1.80
N LEU A 17 -14.16 49.73 2.72
CA LEU A 17 -12.82 49.11 2.78
C LEU A 17 -12.77 47.78 3.57
N SER A 18 -13.82 47.38 4.29
CA SER A 18 -13.85 46.08 4.99
C SER A 18 -14.51 44.97 4.19
N CYS A 19 -15.05 45.26 3.00
CA CYS A 19 -15.48 44.23 2.08
C CYS A 19 -14.23 43.74 1.34
N LYS A 20 -13.52 42.78 1.94
CA LYS A 20 -12.72 41.87 1.13
C LYS A 20 -13.71 41.22 0.19
N GLU A 21 -13.70 41.61 -1.08
CA GLU A 21 -14.18 40.72 -2.12
C GLU A 21 -13.39 39.43 -1.93
N LEU A 22 -14.09 38.36 -1.59
CA LEU A 22 -13.59 37.02 -1.81
C LEU A 22 -13.49 36.90 -3.33
N VAL A 23 -12.38 37.36 -3.90
CA VAL A 23 -12.05 37.04 -5.28
C VAL A 23 -12.00 35.51 -5.27
N ALA A 24 -13.02 34.89 -5.87
CA ALA A 24 -12.94 33.49 -6.23
C ALA A 24 -11.73 33.41 -7.16
N GLN A 25 -10.58 33.00 -6.61
CA GLN A 25 -9.41 32.71 -7.40
C GLN A 25 -9.86 31.68 -8.43
N GLU A 26 -9.69 31.98 -9.72
CA GLU A 26 -10.00 31.03 -10.78
C GLU A 26 -9.21 29.75 -10.49
N MET A 27 -9.89 28.75 -9.94
CA MET A 27 -9.26 27.49 -9.61
C MET A 27 -8.82 26.83 -10.92
N PRO A 28 -7.64 26.18 -10.95
CA PRO A 28 -7.02 25.67 -12.19
C PRO A 28 -7.87 24.61 -12.92
N CYS A 29 -8.96 24.15 -12.29
CA CYS A 29 -9.94 23.18 -12.76
C CYS A 29 -10.62 23.51 -14.10
N ALA A 30 -10.46 24.71 -14.65
CA ALA A 30 -11.10 25.14 -15.92
C ALA A 30 -10.11 25.62 -16.99
N VAL A 31 -8.81 25.34 -16.82
CA VAL A 31 -7.76 25.85 -17.71
C VAL A 31 -7.19 24.69 -18.55
N PRO A 32 -6.90 24.86 -19.86
CA PRO A 32 -6.32 23.82 -20.68
C PRO A 32 -5.03 23.23 -20.07
N PRO A 33 -4.70 21.94 -20.27
CA PRO A 33 -3.60 21.26 -19.57
C PRO A 33 -2.20 21.90 -19.72
N PHE A 34 -2.03 22.77 -20.71
CA PHE A 34 -0.79 23.51 -20.98
C PHE A 34 -0.77 24.93 -20.39
N LEU A 35 -1.88 25.38 -19.81
CA LEU A 35 -2.06 26.70 -19.17
C LEU A 35 -2.42 26.58 -17.67
N ALA A 36 -2.81 25.39 -17.19
CA ALA A 36 -3.22 25.14 -15.81
C ALA A 36 -2.09 24.61 -14.92
N ASN A 37 -2.09 25.01 -13.66
CA ASN A 37 -1.49 24.21 -12.60
C ASN A 37 -2.26 22.87 -12.52
N VAL A 38 -1.67 21.77 -12.99
CA VAL A 38 -2.29 20.45 -12.93
C VAL A 38 -2.55 20.09 -11.46
N VAL A 39 -3.82 19.89 -11.09
CA VAL A 39 -4.17 19.42 -9.75
C VAL A 39 -3.74 17.96 -9.62
N THR A 40 -2.80 17.70 -8.73
CA THR A 40 -2.32 16.35 -8.45
C THR A 40 -3.41 15.49 -7.84
N PRO A 41 -3.59 14.23 -8.29
CA PRO A 41 -4.61 13.35 -7.73
C PRO A 41 -4.22 12.84 -6.34
N ASN A 42 -5.23 12.41 -5.58
CA ASN A 42 -5.05 11.60 -4.39
C ASN A 42 -5.04 10.12 -4.76
N ILE A 43 -4.11 9.37 -4.19
CA ILE A 43 -4.03 7.92 -4.31
C ILE A 43 -3.97 7.34 -2.90
N PHE A 44 -5.02 6.68 -2.48
CA PHE A 44 -5.07 5.93 -1.22
C PHE A 44 -4.61 4.50 -1.51
N ILE A 45 -3.54 4.06 -0.87
CA ILE A 45 -3.09 2.68 -0.96
C ILE A 45 -3.73 1.92 0.19
N LEU A 46 -4.63 1.00 -0.11
CA LEU A 46 -5.13 0.04 0.87
C LEU A 46 -4.29 -1.22 0.74
N MET A 47 -3.36 -1.40 1.68
CA MET A 47 -2.32 -2.42 1.59
C MET A 47 -2.61 -3.57 2.54
N ASP A 48 -2.70 -4.76 1.97
CA ASP A 48 -2.87 -6.00 2.70
C ASP A 48 -1.65 -6.32 3.56
N ASN A 49 -1.91 -6.47 4.85
CA ASN A 49 -0.97 -6.90 5.88
C ASN A 49 -1.53 -8.07 6.69
N SER A 50 -2.39 -8.86 6.07
CA SER A 50 -2.88 -10.12 6.60
C SER A 50 -1.76 -11.14 6.73
N GLY A 51 -1.98 -12.16 7.58
CA GLY A 51 -1.00 -13.21 7.80
C GLY A 51 -0.65 -13.99 6.53
N SER A 52 -1.56 -14.15 5.58
CA SER A 52 -1.33 -14.84 4.31
C SER A 52 -0.31 -14.13 3.43
N MET A 53 -0.09 -12.81 3.61
CA MET A 53 0.99 -12.09 2.95
C MET A 53 2.40 -12.56 3.40
N GLY A 54 2.50 -13.27 4.52
CA GLY A 54 3.73 -13.94 4.96
C GLY A 54 4.01 -15.29 4.28
N GLU A 55 3.08 -15.81 3.48
CA GLU A 55 3.20 -17.07 2.74
C GLU A 55 4.12 -16.92 1.51
N PRO A 56 4.58 -18.03 0.89
CA PRO A 56 5.39 -17.99 -0.32
C PRO A 56 4.70 -17.21 -1.46
N ALA A 57 5.46 -16.32 -2.12
CA ALA A 57 5.01 -15.58 -3.30
C ALA A 57 4.71 -16.50 -4.49
N TYR A 58 5.40 -17.63 -4.56
CA TYR A 58 5.22 -18.62 -5.60
C TYR A 58 4.59 -19.86 -5.01
N ASP A 59 3.63 -20.43 -5.72
CA ASP A 59 2.88 -21.63 -5.32
C ASP A 59 3.81 -22.68 -4.68
N PRO A 60 3.55 -23.10 -3.42
CA PRO A 60 4.35 -24.10 -2.70
C PRO A 60 4.50 -25.44 -3.45
N ASP A 61 3.50 -25.81 -4.26
CA ASP A 61 3.44 -27.06 -5.00
C ASP A 61 4.00 -26.94 -6.44
N ALA A 62 4.29 -25.71 -6.90
CA ALA A 62 4.87 -25.51 -8.21
C ALA A 62 6.29 -26.09 -8.32
N THR A 63 6.60 -26.65 -9.49
CA THR A 63 7.96 -27.02 -9.85
C THR A 63 8.71 -25.79 -10.37
N TYR A 64 9.98 -25.65 -10.00
CA TYR A 64 10.84 -24.59 -10.52
C TYR A 64 11.00 -24.71 -12.05
N ASP A 65 10.60 -23.65 -12.77
CA ASP A 65 10.84 -23.52 -14.21
C ASP A 65 11.94 -22.48 -14.47
N PRO A 66 13.13 -22.89 -14.95
CA PRO A 66 14.22 -21.95 -15.23
C PRO A 66 13.90 -20.94 -16.34
N ASN A 67 12.89 -21.19 -17.18
CA ASN A 67 12.47 -20.28 -18.26
C ASN A 67 11.48 -19.21 -17.78
N ARG A 68 10.89 -19.39 -16.58
CA ARG A 68 10.03 -18.40 -15.95
C ARG A 68 10.90 -17.44 -15.14
N VAL A 69 10.64 -16.13 -15.29
CA VAL A 69 11.29 -15.11 -14.46
C VAL A 69 10.51 -14.97 -13.16
N TYR A 70 11.17 -15.28 -12.04
CA TYR A 70 10.66 -15.08 -10.69
C TYR A 70 11.20 -13.76 -10.14
N TYR A 71 10.29 -12.83 -9.88
CA TYR A 71 10.55 -11.55 -9.24
C TYR A 71 10.85 -11.69 -7.74
N GLY A 72 11.77 -10.88 -7.22
CA GLY A 72 12.19 -10.96 -5.82
C GLY A 72 13.47 -10.19 -5.58
N TYR A 73 14.03 -10.22 -4.38
CA TYR A 73 15.22 -9.42 -4.03
C TYR A 73 16.47 -9.76 -4.84
N PHE A 74 16.62 -11.02 -5.28
CA PHE A 74 17.71 -11.41 -6.15
C PHE A 74 17.44 -10.93 -7.59
N ASP A 75 18.47 -10.49 -8.30
CA ASP A 75 18.37 -10.25 -9.74
C ASP A 75 18.24 -11.60 -10.45
N PRO A 76 17.13 -11.87 -11.17
CA PRO A 76 16.87 -13.17 -11.75
C PRO A 76 17.89 -13.57 -12.83
N PHE A 77 18.60 -12.62 -13.42
CA PHE A 77 19.59 -12.88 -14.47
C PHE A 77 21.02 -12.98 -13.94
N SER A 78 21.21 -12.81 -12.64
CA SER A 78 22.52 -12.85 -11.98
C SER A 78 22.70 -14.13 -11.15
N SER A 79 23.95 -14.46 -10.83
CA SER A 79 24.30 -15.53 -9.87
C SER A 79 24.62 -14.94 -8.50
N TYR A 80 24.49 -15.76 -7.45
CA TYR A 80 24.74 -15.36 -6.07
C TYR A 80 25.49 -16.43 -5.29
N TYR A 81 26.29 -16.00 -4.31
CA TYR A 81 26.90 -16.89 -3.32
C TYR A 81 26.59 -16.41 -1.91
N TYR A 82 26.56 -17.34 -0.96
CA TYR A 82 26.42 -17.00 0.46
C TYR A 82 27.81 -16.79 1.09
N SER A 83 28.01 -15.63 1.70
CA SER A 83 29.30 -15.16 2.22
C SER A 83 29.39 -15.28 3.74
N SER A 84 30.61 -15.19 4.28
CA SER A 84 30.90 -15.29 5.72
C SER A 84 30.37 -14.11 6.54
N ASP A 85 29.93 -13.03 5.90
CA ASP A 85 29.24 -11.89 6.53
C ASP A 85 27.73 -12.14 6.73
N ASN A 86 27.29 -13.38 6.50
CA ASN A 86 25.91 -13.85 6.61
C ASN A 86 24.93 -13.26 5.59
N LYS A 87 25.42 -12.83 4.42
CA LYS A 87 24.61 -12.29 3.33
C LYS A 87 24.84 -13.01 2.01
N TRP A 88 23.90 -12.81 1.09
CA TRP A 88 24.02 -13.18 -0.31
C TRP A 88 24.59 -12.03 -1.11
N HIS A 89 25.63 -12.35 -1.89
CA HIS A 89 26.36 -11.41 -2.72
C HIS A 89 26.21 -11.79 -4.18
N LYS A 90 26.01 -10.79 -5.06
CA LYS A 90 26.00 -11.01 -6.50
C LYS A 90 27.39 -11.48 -6.95
N SER A 91 27.42 -12.46 -7.84
CA SER A 91 28.65 -13.07 -8.37
C SER A 91 28.75 -12.86 -9.88
N PRO A 92 29.96 -12.59 -10.43
CA PRO A 92 30.18 -12.62 -11.87
C PRO A 92 30.27 -14.07 -12.42
N ASN A 93 30.35 -15.08 -11.55
CA ASN A 93 30.51 -16.47 -11.98
C ASN A 93 29.18 -17.08 -12.41
N ALA A 94 29.23 -17.99 -13.40
CA ALA A 94 28.06 -18.75 -13.82
C ALA A 94 27.55 -19.66 -12.68
N PRO A 95 26.23 -19.95 -12.61
CA PRO A 95 25.71 -20.86 -11.61
C PRO A 95 26.30 -22.27 -11.75
N ASP A 96 26.78 -22.83 -10.64
CA ASP A 96 27.28 -24.21 -10.55
C ASP A 96 26.40 -25.10 -9.66
N TYR A 97 25.35 -24.52 -9.05
CA TYR A 97 24.41 -25.19 -8.14
C TYR A 97 25.09 -25.84 -6.93
N ASN A 98 26.19 -25.24 -6.49
CA ASN A 98 26.94 -25.66 -5.32
C ASN A 98 27.43 -24.46 -4.50
N THR A 99 28.18 -23.57 -5.15
CA THR A 99 28.68 -22.32 -4.57
C THR A 99 27.95 -21.12 -5.14
N TYR A 100 27.67 -21.13 -6.44
CA TYR A 100 26.98 -20.06 -7.15
C TYR A 100 25.59 -20.52 -7.58
N TRP A 101 24.58 -19.79 -7.12
CA TRP A 101 23.17 -20.11 -7.27
C TRP A 101 22.49 -19.06 -8.16
N PRO A 102 21.60 -19.45 -9.09
CA PRO A 102 20.86 -18.47 -9.89
C PRO A 102 19.94 -17.63 -9.01
N GLY A 103 19.95 -16.30 -9.19
CA GLY A 103 19.03 -15.40 -8.49
C GLY A 103 17.56 -15.73 -8.78
N ASN A 104 17.27 -16.20 -10.00
CA ASN A 104 15.93 -16.65 -10.39
C ASN A 104 15.42 -17.81 -9.50
N LEU A 105 16.29 -18.78 -9.21
CA LEU A 105 15.98 -19.89 -8.31
C LEU A 105 15.81 -19.39 -6.88
N LEU A 106 16.70 -18.51 -6.40
CA LEU A 106 16.62 -17.98 -5.04
C LEU A 106 15.33 -17.18 -4.80
N ASN A 107 14.88 -16.40 -5.79
CA ASN A 107 13.59 -15.72 -5.73
C ASN A 107 12.42 -16.71 -5.61
N PHE A 108 12.39 -17.73 -6.48
CA PHE A 108 11.37 -18.79 -6.43
C PHE A 108 11.32 -19.47 -5.07
N LEU A 109 12.49 -19.77 -4.50
CA LEU A 109 12.59 -20.50 -3.25
C LEU A 109 12.20 -19.65 -2.05
N THR A 110 12.53 -18.36 -2.01
CA THR A 110 12.59 -17.63 -0.73
C THR A 110 11.65 -16.45 -0.59
N MET A 111 11.05 -15.91 -1.65
CA MET A 111 10.23 -14.70 -1.52
C MET A 111 8.87 -15.00 -0.90
N SER A 112 8.46 -14.17 0.07
CA SER A 112 7.07 -14.09 0.51
C SER A 112 6.27 -13.09 -0.35
N ARG A 113 4.94 -13.17 -0.28
CA ARG A 113 4.05 -12.20 -0.94
C ARG A 113 4.37 -10.76 -0.49
N ALA A 114 4.57 -10.56 0.81
CA ALA A 114 4.96 -9.28 1.41
C ALA A 114 6.32 -8.77 0.91
N ASP A 115 7.30 -9.64 0.68
CA ASP A 115 8.59 -9.22 0.14
C ASP A 115 8.45 -8.64 -1.27
N VAL A 116 7.64 -9.30 -2.12
CA VAL A 116 7.39 -8.80 -3.47
C VAL A 116 6.61 -7.49 -3.43
N LEU A 117 5.57 -7.39 -2.60
CA LEU A 117 4.79 -6.17 -2.43
C LEU A 117 5.68 -5.00 -2.00
N ARG A 118 6.49 -5.18 -0.95
CA ARG A 118 7.43 -4.15 -0.47
C ARG A 118 8.46 -3.82 -1.55
N LYS A 119 8.94 -4.80 -2.32
CA LYS A 119 9.86 -4.57 -3.43
C LYS A 119 9.25 -3.64 -4.48
N VAL A 120 8.01 -3.89 -4.87
CA VAL A 120 7.30 -3.08 -5.87
C VAL A 120 7.05 -1.68 -5.35
N LEU A 121 6.50 -1.53 -4.13
CA LEU A 121 6.08 -0.25 -3.60
C LEU A 121 7.26 0.64 -3.21
N VAL A 122 8.22 0.08 -2.45
CA VAL A 122 9.27 0.85 -1.79
C VAL A 122 10.69 0.31 -1.97
N GLY A 123 10.89 -0.69 -2.82
CA GLY A 123 12.21 -1.28 -3.10
C GLY A 123 12.61 -2.41 -2.14
N GLY A 124 11.72 -2.82 -1.23
CA GLY A 124 11.89 -3.98 -0.36
C GLY A 124 12.12 -3.59 1.09
N LYS A 125 12.35 -4.57 1.96
CA LYS A 125 12.72 -4.33 3.35
C LYS A 125 14.24 -4.25 3.52
N ALA A 126 14.76 -3.04 3.67
CA ALA A 126 16.16 -2.75 3.93
C ALA A 126 16.54 -2.98 5.40
N GLN A 127 17.75 -3.47 5.63
CA GLN A 127 18.36 -3.59 6.95
C GLN A 127 18.71 -2.22 7.55
N SER A 128 19.09 -1.25 6.71
CA SER A 128 19.36 0.14 7.09
C SER A 128 19.12 1.03 5.87
N ARG A 129 18.44 2.17 6.04
CA ARG A 129 18.26 3.21 5.02
C ARG A 129 19.06 4.49 5.27
N THR A 130 19.93 4.52 6.29
CA THR A 130 20.68 5.74 6.68
C THR A 130 21.96 5.93 5.87
N ILE A 131 22.28 7.20 5.53
CA ILE A 131 23.39 7.77 4.67
C ILE A 131 24.84 7.29 5.03
N GLN A 132 25.05 6.37 5.98
CA GLN A 132 26.38 5.76 6.26
C GLN A 132 26.32 4.27 6.71
N GLY A 133 26.42 3.33 5.74
CA GLY A 133 26.77 1.91 5.96
C GLY A 133 25.72 0.89 5.51
N ASN A 134 26.10 -0.10 4.68
CA ASN A 134 25.28 -1.19 4.13
C ASN A 134 23.84 -0.77 3.71
N PHE A 135 23.74 0.32 2.97
CA PHE A 135 22.49 0.98 2.54
C PHE A 135 21.43 0.08 1.94
N HIS A 136 21.87 -0.99 1.29
CA HIS A 136 21.00 -1.77 0.43
C HIS A 136 21.23 -3.26 0.68
N THR A 137 21.11 -3.67 1.94
CA THR A 137 20.87 -5.08 2.27
C THR A 137 19.38 -5.28 2.43
N LEU A 138 18.75 -6.05 1.54
CA LEU A 138 17.33 -6.41 1.65
C LEU A 138 17.17 -7.67 2.51
N ILE A 139 16.14 -7.70 3.33
CA ILE A 139 15.81 -8.78 4.28
C ILE A 139 14.49 -9.39 3.86
N SER A 140 14.52 -10.66 3.47
CA SER A 140 13.30 -11.43 3.18
C SER A 140 12.64 -11.91 4.46
N GLN A 141 11.36 -11.61 4.62
CA GLN A 141 10.56 -12.02 5.78
C GLN A 141 9.38 -12.86 5.33
N GLY A 142 9.11 -13.95 6.06
CA GLY A 142 8.01 -14.86 5.79
C GLY A 142 7.69 -15.66 7.04
N ARG A 143 6.48 -16.19 7.12
CA ARG A 143 6.00 -16.89 8.33
C ARG A 143 6.06 -18.42 8.22
N SER A 144 6.13 -18.94 7.00
CA SER A 144 5.89 -20.35 6.73
C SER A 144 7.17 -21.17 6.73
N ASP A 145 7.10 -22.38 7.28
CA ASP A 145 8.14 -23.39 7.20
C ASP A 145 7.76 -24.42 6.12
N TYR A 146 8.59 -24.58 5.09
CA TYR A 146 8.27 -25.46 3.96
C TYR A 146 9.49 -26.02 3.24
N TRP A 147 9.26 -27.12 2.53
CA TRP A 147 10.25 -27.78 1.68
C TRP A 147 9.91 -27.62 0.21
N ARG A 148 10.94 -27.46 -0.62
CA ARG A 148 10.82 -27.56 -2.08
C ARG A 148 11.78 -28.60 -2.62
N TYR A 149 11.33 -29.33 -3.63
CA TYR A 149 12.09 -30.37 -4.30
C TYR A 149 12.19 -30.02 -5.78
N PHE A 150 13.40 -30.07 -6.34
CA PHE A 150 13.63 -29.71 -7.73
C PHE A 150 14.82 -30.49 -8.31
N ASN A 151 14.88 -30.59 -9.64
CA ASN A 151 15.96 -31.27 -10.34
C ASN A 151 16.67 -30.29 -11.27
N ILE A 152 18.01 -30.32 -11.26
CA ILE A 152 18.85 -29.53 -12.16
C ILE A 152 19.79 -30.48 -12.88
N GLY A 153 19.70 -30.56 -14.21
CA GLY A 153 20.56 -31.44 -15.02
C GLY A 153 20.51 -32.92 -14.60
N GLY A 154 19.35 -33.40 -14.14
CA GLY A 154 19.17 -34.78 -13.65
C GLY A 154 19.64 -35.03 -12.21
N VAL A 155 20.13 -34.01 -11.51
CA VAL A 155 20.52 -34.09 -10.10
C VAL A 155 19.41 -33.54 -9.22
N SER A 156 19.02 -34.30 -8.19
CA SER A 156 17.98 -33.90 -7.25
C SER A 156 18.51 -32.99 -6.15
N TYR A 157 17.77 -31.91 -5.91
CA TYR A 157 17.99 -30.93 -4.86
C TYR A 157 16.73 -30.80 -3.99
N SER A 158 16.94 -30.39 -2.74
CA SER A 158 15.86 -29.89 -1.90
C SER A 158 16.27 -28.60 -1.19
N ALA A 159 15.30 -27.74 -0.96
CA ALA A 159 15.43 -26.51 -0.19
C ALA A 159 14.47 -26.56 1.00
N HIS A 160 14.96 -26.21 2.19
CA HIS A 160 14.13 -25.95 3.35
C HIS A 160 14.15 -24.45 3.63
N ILE A 161 12.96 -23.85 3.69
CA ILE A 161 12.78 -22.47 4.05
C ILE A 161 12.15 -22.45 5.43
N GLU A 162 12.78 -21.73 6.34
CA GLU A 162 12.26 -21.50 7.68
C GLU A 162 11.76 -20.07 7.81
N GLY A 163 10.46 -19.93 8.04
CA GLY A 163 9.80 -18.67 8.31
C GLY A 163 10.24 -18.12 9.65
N GLN A 164 10.47 -16.81 9.75
CA GLN A 164 10.89 -16.14 10.99
C GLN A 164 9.93 -15.00 11.38
N GLY A 165 8.75 -14.97 10.74
CA GLY A 165 7.75 -13.93 10.90
C GLY A 165 8.32 -12.55 10.57
N ASN A 166 7.91 -11.54 11.34
CA ASN A 166 8.29 -10.15 11.14
C ASN A 166 9.60 -9.75 11.85
N ASN A 167 10.25 -10.67 12.57
CA ASN A 167 11.37 -10.33 13.47
C ASN A 167 12.75 -10.51 12.84
N SER A 168 12.89 -11.41 11.85
CA SER A 168 14.18 -11.73 11.24
C SER A 168 14.04 -12.14 9.77
N ALA A 169 15.18 -12.22 9.08
CA ALA A 169 15.27 -12.83 7.76
C ALA A 169 14.82 -14.30 7.83
N GLN A 170 14.13 -14.78 6.80
CA GLN A 170 13.94 -16.21 6.55
C GLN A 170 15.29 -16.91 6.44
N LEU A 171 15.30 -18.22 6.71
CA LEU A 171 16.51 -19.04 6.62
C LEU A 171 16.36 -20.07 5.51
N LEU A 172 17.37 -20.16 4.65
CA LEU A 172 17.44 -21.12 3.56
C LEU A 172 18.47 -22.20 3.86
N SER A 173 18.07 -23.46 3.80
CA SER A 173 18.99 -24.60 3.73
C SER A 173 18.85 -25.30 2.38
N LEU A 174 19.96 -25.65 1.74
CA LEU A 174 20.00 -26.33 0.45
C LEU A 174 20.72 -27.66 0.57
N TYR A 175 20.14 -28.68 -0.05
CA TYR A 175 20.63 -30.05 -0.05
C TYR A 175 20.73 -30.58 -1.47
N ARG A 176 21.76 -31.36 -1.75
CA ARG A 176 21.96 -32.09 -3.00
C ARG A 176 22.02 -33.57 -2.71
N MET A 177 21.09 -34.33 -3.28
CA MET A 177 20.96 -35.77 -3.03
C MET A 177 20.93 -36.09 -1.51
N GLY A 178 20.25 -35.25 -0.72
CA GLY A 178 20.17 -35.36 0.74
C GLY A 178 21.38 -34.83 1.52
N ASN A 179 22.50 -34.50 0.86
CA ASN A 179 23.68 -33.93 1.51
C ASN A 179 23.55 -32.41 1.61
N LYS A 180 23.82 -31.88 2.79
CA LYS A 180 23.73 -30.44 3.09
C LYS A 180 24.83 -29.64 2.38
N ILE A 181 24.44 -28.63 1.61
CA ILE A 181 25.37 -27.69 0.96
C ILE A 181 25.36 -26.35 1.72
N ILE A 182 24.16 -25.80 1.92
CA ILE A 182 23.94 -24.56 2.67
C ILE A 182 23.03 -24.90 3.85
N TYR A 183 23.33 -24.33 5.02
CA TYR A 183 22.54 -24.56 6.22
C TYR A 183 22.16 -23.24 6.86
N ARG A 184 20.85 -23.00 6.97
CA ARG A 184 20.27 -21.84 7.67
C ARG A 184 20.89 -20.51 7.24
N ALA A 185 21.15 -20.34 5.94
CA ALA A 185 21.61 -19.08 5.40
C ALA A 185 20.51 -18.04 5.51
N ARG A 186 20.81 -16.91 6.16
CA ARG A 186 19.86 -15.79 6.23
C ARG A 186 19.59 -15.28 4.82
N VAL A 187 18.32 -15.12 4.45
CA VAL A 187 17.92 -14.54 3.18
C VAL A 187 18.04 -13.01 3.28
N GLN A 188 19.29 -12.57 3.31
CA GLN A 188 19.72 -11.18 3.32
C GLN A 188 20.56 -10.93 2.07
N VAL A 189 20.16 -9.99 1.21
CA VAL A 189 20.75 -9.82 -0.12
C VAL A 189 21.37 -8.43 -0.20
N GLU A 190 22.66 -8.36 -0.50
CA GLU A 190 23.27 -7.09 -0.90
C GLU A 190 22.84 -6.76 -2.32
N VAL A 191 22.30 -5.54 -2.51
CA VAL A 191 21.79 -5.07 -3.80
C VAL A 191 22.46 -3.75 -4.19
N ASP A 192 22.52 -3.50 -5.49
CA ASP A 192 23.17 -2.32 -6.06
C ASP A 192 22.40 -1.03 -5.71
N THR A 193 23.11 0.09 -5.56
CA THR A 193 22.51 1.42 -5.36
C THR A 193 21.50 1.74 -6.46
N GLY A 194 20.27 2.10 -6.09
CA GLY A 194 19.17 2.41 -7.02
C GLY A 194 18.19 1.27 -7.26
N THR A 195 18.44 0.07 -6.72
CA THR A 195 17.47 -1.05 -6.71
C THR A 195 16.58 -1.04 -5.45
N ASP A 196 16.84 -0.12 -4.55
CA ASP A 196 16.23 0.11 -3.24
C ASP A 196 15.02 1.07 -3.26
N ARG A 197 14.57 1.44 -4.47
CA ARG A 197 13.45 2.36 -4.71
C ARG A 197 12.35 1.67 -5.50
N GLY A 198 11.14 1.70 -4.95
CA GLY A 198 9.93 1.19 -5.58
C GLY A 198 9.18 2.28 -6.35
N ILE A 199 7.96 1.95 -6.77
CA ILE A 199 7.14 2.85 -7.59
C ILE A 199 6.77 4.14 -6.86
N LEU A 200 6.57 4.09 -5.54
CA LEU A 200 6.17 5.27 -4.77
C LEU A 200 7.27 6.32 -4.79
N GLN A 201 8.51 5.97 -4.49
CA GLN A 201 9.61 6.94 -4.56
C GLN A 201 9.91 7.38 -5.99
N ARG A 202 9.71 6.52 -7.00
CA ARG A 202 9.92 6.91 -8.41
C ARG A 202 8.89 7.92 -8.91
N LEU A 203 7.68 7.93 -8.36
CA LEU A 203 6.63 8.87 -8.70
C LEU A 203 6.66 10.13 -7.82
N ALA A 204 7.00 9.97 -6.54
CA ALA A 204 6.92 11.02 -5.53
C ALA A 204 8.21 11.80 -5.28
N ASP A 205 9.38 11.25 -5.63
CA ASP A 205 10.71 11.79 -5.30
C ASP A 205 11.64 11.59 -6.52
N ARG A 206 11.41 12.29 -7.63
CA ARG A 206 12.15 12.04 -8.88
C ARG A 206 13.60 12.50 -8.78
N ASP A 207 13.86 13.55 -8.01
CA ASP A 207 15.21 14.15 -7.84
C ASP A 207 16.07 13.47 -6.76
N ARG A 208 15.47 12.61 -5.93
CA ARG A 208 16.12 11.76 -4.90
C ARG A 208 16.61 12.54 -3.68
N ASP A 209 15.93 13.62 -3.33
CA ASP A 209 16.22 14.38 -2.12
C ASP A 209 15.52 13.80 -0.86
N GLY A 210 14.61 12.84 -1.05
CA GLY A 210 13.85 12.17 0.02
C GLY A 210 12.61 12.92 0.48
N ASN A 211 12.23 14.00 -0.20
CA ASN A 211 11.03 14.78 0.03
C ASN A 211 10.03 14.55 -1.11
N TRP A 212 8.81 15.08 -0.91
CA TRP A 212 7.80 15.09 -1.95
C TRP A 212 8.14 16.11 -3.04
N ASP A 213 8.19 15.66 -4.29
CA ASP A 213 8.31 16.52 -5.47
C ASP A 213 7.07 17.37 -5.70
N GLU A 214 7.26 18.58 -6.23
CA GLU A 214 6.17 19.37 -6.78
C GLU A 214 5.50 18.64 -7.97
N GLY A 215 4.17 18.60 -7.95
CA GLY A 215 3.39 17.92 -8.99
C GLY A 215 3.34 16.39 -8.89
N ALA A 216 3.92 15.79 -7.84
CA ALA A 216 3.76 14.36 -7.57
C ALA A 216 2.32 14.02 -7.14
N PRO A 217 1.82 12.81 -7.47
CA PRO A 217 0.61 12.27 -6.85
C PRO A 217 0.73 12.22 -5.33
N ARG A 218 -0.38 12.44 -4.63
CA ARG A 218 -0.45 12.44 -3.17
C ARG A 218 -0.80 11.06 -2.66
N PHE A 219 0.06 10.42 -1.86
CA PHE A 219 -0.21 9.07 -1.36
C PHE A 219 -0.54 9.04 0.14
N TRP A 220 -1.57 8.27 0.47
CA TRP A 220 -1.86 7.82 1.83
C TRP A 220 -1.71 6.30 1.88
N LEU A 221 -1.39 5.79 3.05
CA LEU A 221 -1.35 4.35 3.31
C LEU A 221 -2.39 3.98 4.36
N PHE A 222 -3.28 3.07 3.97
CA PHE A 222 -4.18 2.35 4.86
C PHE A 222 -3.73 0.90 4.95
N ILE A 223 -3.86 0.31 6.14
CA ILE A 223 -3.57 -1.11 6.40
C ILE A 223 -4.67 -1.69 7.28
N PHE A 224 -4.75 -3.02 7.38
CA PHE A 224 -5.74 -3.70 8.21
C PHE A 224 -5.36 -3.64 9.68
N ASN A 225 -6.39 -3.64 10.54
CA ASN A 225 -6.22 -3.62 11.98
C ASN A 225 -5.74 -4.97 12.53
N ASN A 226 -4.83 -4.93 13.50
CA ASN A 226 -4.23 -6.11 14.13
C ASN A 226 -5.05 -6.62 15.34
N LYS A 227 -6.34 -6.30 15.39
CA LYS A 227 -7.19 -6.51 16.57
C LYS A 227 -8.62 -6.92 16.25
N GLY A 228 -8.94 -7.28 15.00
CA GLY A 228 -10.19 -8.01 14.74
C GLY A 228 -10.16 -9.29 15.58
N ASP A 229 -10.93 -9.30 16.67
CA ASP A 229 -11.12 -10.49 17.49
C ASP A 229 -11.98 -11.47 16.67
N HIS A 230 -12.07 -12.72 17.10
CA HIS A 230 -12.98 -13.69 16.49
C HIS A 230 -14.47 -13.34 16.65
N ASP A 231 -14.78 -12.17 17.22
CA ASP A 231 -16.13 -11.68 17.51
C ASP A 231 -16.31 -10.37 16.73
N GLU A 232 -17.15 -10.41 15.69
CA GLU A 232 -17.56 -9.28 14.83
C GLU A 232 -18.50 -8.35 15.64
N SER A 233 -17.97 -7.72 16.68
CA SER A 233 -18.74 -6.94 17.64
C SER A 233 -18.47 -5.45 17.48
N TRP A 234 -19.53 -4.64 17.67
CA TRP A 234 -19.58 -3.17 17.57
C TRP A 234 -18.51 -2.39 18.38
N TYR A 235 -17.65 -3.05 19.14
CA TYR A 235 -16.63 -2.45 20.00
C TYR A 235 -15.20 -2.87 19.66
N ASP A 236 -15.02 -3.64 18.58
CA ASP A 236 -13.72 -4.15 18.17
C ASP A 236 -13.05 -3.25 17.14
N ASN A 237 -11.72 -3.36 17.07
CA ASN A 237 -10.92 -2.59 16.13
C ASN A 237 -10.89 -3.33 14.78
N ASP A 238 -12.05 -3.44 14.14
CA ASP A 238 -12.28 -4.14 12.87
C ASP A 238 -11.80 -3.28 11.68
N GLY A 239 -11.90 -3.77 10.44
CA GLY A 239 -11.48 -3.00 9.27
C GLY A 239 -10.00 -2.57 9.25
N GLY A 240 -9.78 -1.32 8.85
CA GLY A 240 -8.47 -0.75 8.57
C GLY A 240 -8.21 0.57 9.28
N HIS A 241 -6.99 1.09 9.11
CA HIS A 241 -6.58 2.36 9.69
C HIS A 241 -5.52 3.09 8.85
N VAL A 242 -5.36 4.39 9.08
CA VAL A 242 -4.34 5.21 8.41
C VAL A 242 -2.96 4.91 9.01
N ALA A 243 -2.11 4.25 8.24
CA ALA A 243 -0.71 4.00 8.60
C ALA A 243 0.24 5.14 8.21
N SER A 244 -0.10 5.92 7.18
CA SER A 244 0.70 7.07 6.76
C SER A 244 -0.14 8.12 6.05
N TYR A 245 0.08 9.38 6.40
CA TYR A 245 -0.59 10.54 5.81
C TYR A 245 0.27 11.18 4.73
N PHE A 246 -0.37 11.70 3.69
CA PHE A 246 0.27 12.72 2.87
C PHE A 246 0.34 14.02 3.67
N VAL A 247 1.55 14.51 3.89
CA VAL A 247 1.79 15.86 4.40
C VAL A 247 2.69 16.58 3.44
N GLU A 248 2.21 17.71 2.94
CA GLU A 248 2.93 18.45 1.90
C GLU A 248 4.19 19.12 2.46
N ASN A 249 5.30 19.08 1.72
CA ASN A 249 6.63 19.56 2.12
C ASN A 249 7.22 18.84 3.35
N THR A 250 6.82 17.59 3.59
CA THR A 250 7.51 16.71 4.53
C THR A 250 8.35 15.68 3.79
N SER A 251 9.05 14.86 4.55
CA SER A 251 9.85 13.76 4.01
C SER A 251 8.94 12.62 3.54
N LEU A 252 9.27 12.01 2.41
CA LEU A 252 8.61 10.80 1.89
C LEU A 252 8.93 9.56 2.77
N ASN A 253 9.94 9.67 3.64
CA ASN A 253 10.41 8.54 4.44
C ASN A 253 9.33 7.97 5.36
N ASP A 254 8.34 8.74 5.81
CA ASP A 254 7.28 8.21 6.68
C ASP A 254 6.43 7.16 5.94
N LEU A 255 6.05 7.44 4.69
CA LEU A 255 5.35 6.49 3.84
C LEU A 255 6.21 5.27 3.52
N VAL A 256 7.49 5.50 3.17
CA VAL A 256 8.44 4.41 2.86
C VAL A 256 8.62 3.49 4.06
N ASN A 257 8.87 4.07 5.23
CA ASN A 257 9.06 3.36 6.48
C ASN A 257 7.78 2.62 6.89
N ALA A 258 6.60 3.20 6.68
CA ALA A 258 5.33 2.55 6.97
C ALA A 258 5.17 1.28 6.13
N VAL A 259 5.23 1.38 4.79
CA VAL A 259 5.11 0.21 3.89
C VAL A 259 6.15 -0.87 4.22
N GLU A 260 7.39 -0.47 4.45
CA GLU A 260 8.50 -1.37 4.73
C GLU A 260 8.37 -2.14 6.05
N ASN A 261 7.81 -1.50 7.07
CA ASN A 261 7.81 -2.01 8.44
C ASN A 261 6.43 -2.49 8.92
N THR A 262 5.36 -2.25 8.15
CA THR A 262 4.08 -2.90 8.37
C THR A 262 4.25 -4.41 8.40
N LYS A 263 3.72 -5.03 9.46
CA LYS A 263 3.81 -6.47 9.69
C LYS A 263 2.65 -7.22 9.05
N PHE A 264 2.90 -8.43 8.56
CA PHE A 264 1.87 -9.33 8.05
C PHE A 264 1.30 -10.21 9.18
N GLU A 265 0.34 -9.73 9.96
CA GLU A 265 -0.12 -10.43 11.19
C GLU A 265 -1.65 -10.46 11.34
N THR A 266 -2.41 -9.84 10.44
CA THR A 266 -3.84 -9.56 10.63
C THR A 266 -4.74 -10.53 9.86
N TRP A 267 -6.05 -10.30 9.97
CA TRP A 267 -7.07 -10.78 9.04
C TRP A 267 -7.14 -9.92 7.77
N THR A 268 -8.10 -10.20 6.90
CA THR A 268 -8.28 -9.55 5.59
C THR A 268 -9.67 -8.88 5.49
N PRO A 269 -9.96 -7.86 6.32
CA PRO A 269 -11.25 -7.16 6.37
C PRO A 269 -11.39 -6.17 5.19
N LEU A 270 -11.63 -6.69 3.97
CA LEU A 270 -11.54 -5.91 2.73
C LEU A 270 -12.58 -4.78 2.66
N ALA A 271 -13.85 -5.11 2.84
CA ALA A 271 -14.97 -4.19 2.74
C ALA A 271 -14.95 -3.17 3.88
N GLU A 272 -14.72 -3.61 5.10
CA GLU A 272 -14.64 -2.75 6.28
C GLU A 272 -13.48 -1.76 6.16
N SER A 273 -12.29 -2.22 5.76
CA SER A 273 -11.14 -1.33 5.58
C SER A 273 -11.36 -0.30 4.49
N TYR A 274 -12.04 -0.70 3.41
CA TYR A 274 -12.36 0.25 2.35
C TYR A 274 -13.46 1.23 2.77
N TYR A 275 -14.45 0.80 3.55
CA TYR A 275 -15.47 1.67 4.13
C TYR A 275 -14.86 2.69 5.10
N GLU A 276 -13.89 2.29 5.93
CA GLU A 276 -13.17 3.22 6.82
C GLU A 276 -12.39 4.28 6.03
N LEU A 277 -11.74 3.88 4.93
CA LEU A 277 -11.10 4.81 4.00
C LEU A 277 -12.13 5.75 3.37
N CYS A 278 -13.31 5.26 2.99
CA CYS A 278 -14.41 6.11 2.52
C CYS A 278 -14.82 7.14 3.59
N ASN A 279 -14.90 6.75 4.87
CA ASN A 279 -15.20 7.65 5.98
C ASN A 279 -14.09 8.71 6.20
N TYR A 280 -12.82 8.32 6.05
CA TYR A 280 -11.73 9.29 6.02
C TYR A 280 -11.91 10.30 4.88
N TYR A 281 -12.22 9.84 3.66
CA TYR A 281 -12.47 10.73 2.52
C TYR A 281 -13.67 11.65 2.73
N ARG A 282 -14.77 11.12 3.30
CA ARG A 282 -16.01 11.83 3.69
C ARG A 282 -15.79 12.85 4.80
N GLN A 283 -14.65 12.78 5.50
CA GLN A 283 -14.34 13.61 6.67
C GLN A 283 -15.34 13.40 7.82
N THR A 284 -15.77 12.15 8.02
CA THR A 284 -16.56 11.72 9.19
C THR A 284 -15.66 11.15 10.29
N SER A 285 -16.19 10.89 11.48
CA SER A 285 -15.40 10.24 12.53
C SER A 285 -15.08 8.78 12.17
N PRO A 286 -13.94 8.24 12.63
CA PRO A 286 -13.62 6.82 12.45
C PRO A 286 -14.70 5.91 13.03
N VAL A 287 -15.01 4.81 12.32
CA VAL A 287 -16.03 3.85 12.73
C VAL A 287 -15.38 2.69 13.49
N PHE A 288 -14.44 1.99 12.87
CA PHE A 288 -13.91 0.75 13.42
C PHE A 288 -12.70 0.98 14.34
N TYR A 289 -11.83 1.95 14.01
CA TYR A 289 -10.68 2.28 14.86
C TYR A 289 -10.80 3.66 15.51
N HIS A 290 -11.28 3.67 16.76
CA HIS A 290 -11.56 4.91 17.47
C HIS A 290 -10.31 5.79 17.65
N ASN A 291 -10.41 7.07 17.22
CA ASN A 291 -9.33 8.06 17.16
C ASN A 291 -8.21 7.78 16.14
N ASP A 292 -8.45 6.94 15.13
CA ASP A 292 -7.46 6.67 14.07
C ASP A 292 -6.99 7.94 13.36
N TYR A 293 -7.93 8.72 12.86
CA TYR A 293 -7.65 9.93 12.11
C TYR A 293 -8.43 11.15 12.60
N ARG A 294 -7.94 12.30 12.15
CA ARG A 294 -8.56 13.61 12.36
C ARG A 294 -9.17 14.09 11.05
N THR A 295 -10.12 15.00 11.16
CA THR A 295 -10.80 15.62 10.03
C THR A 295 -10.50 17.12 9.97
N GLY A 296 -10.64 17.69 8.78
CA GLY A 296 -10.49 19.11 8.50
C GLY A 296 -9.05 19.59 8.33
N GLY A 297 -8.91 20.75 7.67
CA GLY A 297 -7.61 21.38 7.40
C GLY A 297 -6.68 20.42 6.65
N HIS A 298 -5.41 20.36 7.07
CA HIS A 298 -4.41 19.51 6.42
C HIS A 298 -4.67 17.99 6.52
N TRP A 299 -5.64 17.56 7.32
CA TRP A 299 -6.08 16.16 7.36
C TRP A 299 -7.10 15.81 6.30
N ASP A 300 -7.73 16.80 5.66
CA ASP A 300 -8.67 16.57 4.57
C ASP A 300 -7.90 16.28 3.27
N PRO A 301 -8.10 15.13 2.60
CA PRO A 301 -7.41 14.83 1.36
C PRO A 301 -7.76 15.81 0.22
N MET A 302 -8.88 16.51 0.34
CA MET A 302 -9.29 17.54 -0.61
C MET A 302 -8.67 18.91 -0.28
N TYR A 303 -8.05 19.07 0.90
CA TYR A 303 -7.35 20.30 1.28
C TYR A 303 -6.05 20.49 0.50
N ASP A 304 -5.72 21.75 0.27
CA ASP A 304 -4.47 22.17 -0.35
C ASP A 304 -4.04 23.53 0.20
N LYS A 305 -2.88 23.55 0.87
CA LYS A 305 -2.39 24.76 1.55
C LYS A 305 -1.99 25.86 0.57
N ASN A 306 -1.68 25.50 -0.69
CA ASN A 306 -1.22 26.45 -1.70
C ASN A 306 -2.37 27.32 -2.24
N PHE A 307 -3.62 26.91 -2.02
CA PHE A 307 -4.82 27.70 -2.35
C PHE A 307 -5.37 28.49 -1.15
N GLY A 308 -4.65 28.47 -0.01
CA GLY A 308 -5.00 29.13 1.24
C GLY A 308 -5.66 28.19 2.25
N ASP A 309 -5.58 28.55 3.54
CA ASP A 309 -5.98 27.73 4.70
C ASP A 309 -7.46 27.26 4.74
N VAL A 310 -8.27 27.49 3.70
CA VAL A 310 -9.73 27.34 3.74
C VAL A 310 -10.34 26.68 2.50
N THR A 311 -9.56 26.30 1.48
CA THR A 311 -10.16 25.86 0.20
C THR A 311 -9.86 24.41 -0.13
N THR A 312 -10.91 23.58 -0.13
CA THR A 312 -10.90 22.26 -0.75
C THR A 312 -10.84 22.36 -2.28
N VAL A 313 -10.17 21.42 -2.93
CA VAL A 313 -9.97 21.42 -4.39
C VAL A 313 -10.98 20.50 -5.06
N TRP A 314 -12.17 21.01 -5.37
CA TRP A 314 -13.31 20.22 -5.83
C TRP A 314 -13.10 19.36 -7.08
N CYS A 315 -12.15 19.72 -7.95
CA CYS A 315 -11.87 18.96 -9.17
C CYS A 315 -10.77 17.89 -8.98
N ARG A 316 -10.18 17.78 -7.78
CA ARG A 316 -9.14 16.78 -7.50
C ARG A 316 -9.75 15.38 -7.58
N LYS A 317 -9.14 14.53 -8.40
CA LYS A 317 -9.52 13.12 -8.49
C LYS A 317 -8.86 12.30 -7.40
N SER A 318 -9.60 11.35 -6.87
CA SER A 318 -9.20 10.48 -5.77
C SER A 318 -9.39 9.02 -6.18
N PHE A 319 -8.34 8.24 -6.00
CA PHE A 319 -8.29 6.83 -6.39
C PHE A 319 -7.90 5.98 -5.20
N VAL A 320 -8.43 4.76 -5.13
CA VAL A 320 -7.99 3.75 -4.16
C VAL A 320 -7.29 2.63 -4.91
N LEU A 321 -6.10 2.25 -4.43
CA LEU A 321 -5.35 1.11 -4.91
C LEU A 321 -5.34 0.06 -3.82
N LEU A 322 -6.21 -0.95 -3.94
CA LEU A 322 -6.25 -2.10 -3.05
C LEU A 322 -5.26 -3.15 -3.54
N ILE A 323 -4.26 -3.50 -2.72
CA ILE A 323 -3.26 -4.52 -3.04
C ILE A 323 -3.40 -5.63 -2.02
N THR A 324 -3.94 -6.78 -2.44
CA THR A 324 -4.34 -7.89 -1.55
C THR A 324 -4.28 -9.23 -2.27
N ASP A 325 -4.18 -10.31 -1.50
CA ASP A 325 -4.37 -11.67 -2.02
C ASP A 325 -5.85 -12.08 -2.16
N GLY A 326 -6.78 -11.18 -1.80
CA GLY A 326 -8.21 -11.29 -2.05
C GLY A 326 -8.96 -12.27 -1.15
N GLU A 327 -8.30 -12.85 -0.14
CA GLU A 327 -8.89 -13.85 0.73
C GLU A 327 -9.62 -13.17 1.91
N SER A 328 -10.81 -12.60 1.66
CA SER A 328 -11.61 -11.90 2.69
C SER A 328 -11.82 -12.76 3.94
N THR A 329 -11.53 -12.17 5.10
CA THR A 329 -11.71 -12.76 6.43
C THR A 329 -11.94 -11.66 7.45
N MET A 330 -12.79 -11.94 8.44
CA MET A 330 -13.29 -10.97 9.41
C MET A 330 -13.81 -9.69 8.76
N ASP A 331 -14.86 -9.78 7.94
CA ASP A 331 -15.29 -8.70 7.04
C ASP A 331 -16.82 -8.56 7.04
N ARG A 332 -17.45 -8.69 8.22
CA ARG A 332 -18.91 -8.78 8.37
C ARG A 332 -19.46 -7.81 9.40
N ASP A 333 -18.74 -6.73 9.70
CA ASP A 333 -19.22 -5.73 10.66
C ASP A 333 -20.62 -5.23 10.27
N PRO A 334 -21.58 -5.23 11.21
CA PRO A 334 -22.96 -4.80 10.97
C PRO A 334 -23.12 -3.38 10.39
N GLU A 335 -22.14 -2.49 10.53
CA GLU A 335 -22.14 -1.16 9.93
C GLU A 335 -22.26 -1.24 8.39
N LEU A 336 -21.72 -2.28 7.77
CA LEU A 336 -21.82 -2.49 6.32
C LEU A 336 -23.24 -2.83 5.85
N LEU A 337 -24.14 -3.24 6.76
CA LEU A 337 -25.57 -3.45 6.44
C LEU A 337 -26.28 -2.14 6.06
N THR A 338 -25.68 -0.98 6.33
CA THR A 338 -26.18 0.32 5.86
C THR A 338 -26.01 0.52 4.35
N ILE A 339 -25.04 -0.18 3.75
CA ILE A 339 -24.84 -0.26 2.30
C ILE A 339 -25.69 -1.42 1.75
N GLY A 340 -25.57 -2.61 2.36
CA GLY A 340 -26.27 -3.82 1.93
C GLY A 340 -25.86 -4.31 0.55
N ASP A 341 -26.70 -5.13 -0.08
CA ASP A 341 -26.60 -5.59 -1.49
C ASP A 341 -26.81 -4.42 -2.45
N TYR A 342 -25.75 -3.64 -2.65
CA TYR A 342 -25.79 -2.39 -3.41
C TYR A 342 -25.71 -2.65 -4.90
N ASP A 343 -24.98 -3.69 -5.32
CA ASP A 343 -24.83 -4.04 -6.73
C ASP A 343 -25.94 -4.98 -7.26
N ASN A 344 -26.75 -5.55 -6.35
CA ASN A 344 -27.89 -6.43 -6.63
C ASN A 344 -27.50 -7.75 -7.29
N ASP A 345 -26.32 -8.30 -6.97
CA ASP A 345 -25.89 -9.61 -7.44
C ASP A 345 -26.43 -10.77 -6.57
N GLY A 346 -26.85 -10.45 -5.34
CA GLY A 346 -27.48 -11.35 -4.38
C GLY A 346 -26.54 -12.38 -3.75
N ASN A 347 -25.24 -12.09 -3.67
CA ASN A 347 -24.24 -13.00 -3.13
C ASN A 347 -23.97 -12.79 -1.63
N GLU A 348 -24.63 -11.89 -0.91
CA GLU A 348 -24.29 -11.48 0.47
C GLU A 348 -24.53 -12.57 1.54
N PRO A 349 -23.61 -12.81 2.49
CA PRO A 349 -22.23 -12.31 2.58
C PRO A 349 -21.24 -13.17 1.76
N GLY A 350 -21.72 -14.11 0.96
CA GLY A 350 -20.91 -15.01 0.15
C GLY A 350 -20.48 -16.26 0.91
N ASN A 351 -19.74 -17.13 0.22
CA ASN A 351 -19.17 -18.34 0.81
C ASN A 351 -17.68 -18.16 1.09
N TYR A 352 -17.39 -17.48 2.20
CA TYR A 352 -16.04 -17.17 2.65
C TYR A 352 -15.71 -17.84 4.00
N PRO A 353 -14.44 -18.24 4.22
CA PRO A 353 -14.00 -18.75 5.51
C PRO A 353 -13.91 -17.61 6.55
N SER A 354 -13.84 -17.98 7.84
CA SER A 354 -13.48 -17.07 8.94
C SER A 354 -14.19 -15.72 8.91
N TYR A 355 -15.51 -15.73 8.74
CA TYR A 355 -16.34 -14.52 8.72
C TYR A 355 -15.98 -13.50 7.63
N GLY A 356 -15.29 -13.91 6.55
CA GLY A 356 -15.09 -13.06 5.37
C GLY A 356 -16.39 -12.80 4.61
N SER A 357 -16.38 -11.83 3.70
CA SER A 357 -17.58 -11.48 2.93
C SER A 357 -17.30 -11.11 1.48
N ASP A 358 -18.39 -10.98 0.72
CA ASP A 358 -18.41 -10.42 -0.63
C ASP A 358 -18.53 -8.89 -0.64
N TYR A 359 -18.79 -8.25 0.51
CA TYR A 359 -19.23 -6.84 0.62
C TYR A 359 -18.32 -5.78 -0.02
N LEU A 360 -17.10 -6.13 -0.43
CA LEU A 360 -16.16 -5.18 -1.02
C LEU A 360 -16.70 -4.58 -2.32
N ASP A 361 -17.39 -5.36 -3.15
CA ASP A 361 -17.92 -4.91 -4.43
C ASP A 361 -19.15 -4.00 -4.29
N ASP A 362 -19.97 -4.22 -3.27
CA ASP A 362 -21.03 -3.31 -2.83
C ASP A 362 -20.47 -1.96 -2.40
N VAL A 363 -19.46 -1.97 -1.52
CA VAL A 363 -18.78 -0.75 -1.05
C VAL A 363 -18.11 -0.04 -2.23
N ALA A 364 -17.56 -0.79 -3.20
CA ALA A 364 -16.99 -0.25 -4.43
C ALA A 364 -18.02 0.48 -5.28
N LEU A 365 -19.16 -0.15 -5.58
CA LEU A 365 -20.21 0.52 -6.34
C LEU A 365 -20.74 1.74 -5.60
N TRP A 366 -21.04 1.59 -4.31
CA TRP A 366 -21.56 2.67 -3.47
C TRP A 366 -20.64 3.89 -3.44
N SER A 367 -19.34 3.68 -3.20
CA SER A 367 -18.36 4.77 -3.15
C SER A 367 -18.08 5.41 -4.52
N HIS A 368 -18.31 4.67 -5.62
CA HIS A 368 -18.11 5.15 -6.98
C HIS A 368 -19.29 5.98 -7.51
N VAL A 369 -20.53 5.65 -7.18
CA VAL A 369 -21.71 6.32 -7.78
C VAL A 369 -22.33 7.40 -6.90
N ASN A 370 -22.01 7.42 -5.60
CA ASN A 370 -22.55 8.41 -4.67
C ASN A 370 -21.58 9.57 -4.43
N ASP A 371 -22.15 10.73 -4.14
CA ASP A 371 -21.38 11.87 -3.67
C ASP A 371 -21.07 11.70 -2.18
N LEU A 372 -19.79 11.49 -1.88
CA LEU A 372 -19.27 11.30 -0.54
C LEU A 372 -18.97 12.63 0.17
N ARG A 373 -18.94 13.76 -0.56
CA ARG A 373 -18.57 15.09 -0.02
C ARG A 373 -19.48 16.18 -0.57
N SER A 374 -20.72 16.19 -0.09
CA SER A 374 -21.72 17.23 -0.43
C SER A 374 -21.34 18.66 -0.02
N ASP A 375 -20.33 18.83 0.84
CA ASP A 375 -19.74 20.12 1.20
C ASP A 375 -18.83 20.70 0.08
N ILE A 376 -18.48 19.88 -0.92
CA ILE A 376 -17.61 20.24 -2.03
C ILE A 376 -18.44 20.18 -3.35
N PRO A 377 -18.28 21.16 -4.27
CA PRO A 377 -18.98 21.13 -5.55
C PRO A 377 -18.67 19.90 -6.42
N GLY A 378 -19.71 19.36 -7.08
CA GLY A 378 -19.59 18.26 -8.03
C GLY A 378 -19.48 16.89 -7.35
N LEU A 379 -19.59 15.82 -8.14
CA LEU A 379 -19.54 14.45 -7.62
C LEU A 379 -18.15 14.15 -7.04
N GLN A 380 -18.09 13.99 -5.72
CA GLN A 380 -16.89 13.57 -5.00
C GLN A 380 -17.00 12.08 -4.65
N ASN A 381 -16.39 11.26 -5.48
CA ASN A 381 -16.43 9.80 -5.37
C ASN A 381 -15.02 9.22 -5.30
N LEU A 382 -14.94 7.92 -5.01
CA LEU A 382 -13.71 7.15 -5.07
C LEU A 382 -13.80 6.12 -6.20
N THR A 383 -12.72 5.95 -6.94
CA THR A 383 -12.58 4.90 -7.95
C THR A 383 -11.58 3.86 -7.43
N LEU A 384 -11.98 2.60 -7.37
CA LEU A 384 -11.21 1.50 -6.82
C LEU A 384 -10.40 0.81 -7.93
N TYR A 385 -9.15 0.49 -7.63
CA TYR A 385 -8.31 -0.35 -8.47
C TYR A 385 -7.80 -1.49 -7.61
N THR A 386 -8.24 -2.70 -7.94
CA THR A 386 -7.76 -3.90 -7.26
C THR A 386 -6.51 -4.44 -7.97
N VAL A 387 -5.47 -4.71 -7.19
CA VAL A 387 -4.26 -5.40 -7.61
C VAL A 387 -4.24 -6.72 -6.87
N PHE A 388 -4.65 -7.77 -7.58
CA PHE A 388 -4.57 -9.12 -7.08
C PHE A 388 -3.10 -9.54 -6.95
N ALA A 389 -2.60 -9.53 -5.72
CA ALA A 389 -1.25 -9.86 -5.36
C ALA A 389 -1.24 -11.25 -4.74
N PHE A 390 -1.03 -12.27 -5.57
CA PHE A 390 -0.99 -13.68 -5.15
C PHE A 390 -2.34 -14.20 -4.61
N GLY A 391 -2.43 -15.47 -4.22
CA GLY A 391 -3.64 -16.04 -3.61
C GLY A 391 -4.69 -16.58 -4.59
N HIS A 392 -5.94 -16.63 -4.14
CA HIS A 392 -7.07 -17.25 -4.87
C HIS A 392 -8.35 -16.39 -4.94
N GLY A 393 -8.43 -15.26 -4.22
CA GLY A 393 -9.60 -14.38 -4.14
C GLY A 393 -9.88 -13.51 -5.37
N SER A 394 -9.51 -13.99 -6.56
CA SER A 394 -9.52 -13.16 -7.77
C SER A 394 -10.90 -12.74 -8.27
N GLN A 395 -11.98 -13.44 -7.87
CA GLN A 395 -13.33 -13.14 -8.36
C GLN A 395 -13.91 -11.90 -7.70
N LEU A 396 -13.99 -11.86 -6.36
CA LEU A 396 -14.38 -10.68 -5.59
C LEU A 396 -13.64 -9.41 -6.03
N LEU A 397 -12.31 -9.50 -6.19
CA LEU A 397 -11.53 -8.36 -6.64
C LEU A 397 -11.85 -7.90 -8.08
N GLN A 398 -12.25 -8.83 -8.96
CA GLN A 398 -12.71 -8.48 -10.30
C GLN A 398 -14.08 -7.80 -10.27
N ASP A 399 -14.99 -8.28 -9.44
CA ASP A 399 -16.34 -7.73 -9.34
C ASP A 399 -16.29 -6.34 -8.69
N ALA A 400 -15.52 -6.17 -7.61
CA ALA A 400 -15.25 -4.87 -7.02
C ALA A 400 -14.62 -3.87 -8.01
N ALA A 401 -13.66 -4.29 -8.83
CA ALA A 401 -13.05 -3.43 -9.84
C ALA A 401 -13.96 -3.12 -11.04
N LYS A 402 -15.00 -3.93 -11.30
CA LYS A 402 -16.03 -3.57 -12.28
C LYS A 402 -16.99 -2.53 -11.72
N ASN A 403 -17.26 -2.63 -10.41
CA ASN A 403 -18.24 -1.82 -9.71
C ASN A 403 -17.74 -0.42 -9.36
N GLY A 404 -16.43 -0.21 -9.18
CA GLY A 404 -15.90 1.11 -8.85
C GLY A 404 -14.45 1.31 -9.17
#